data_AF-A0A076EM78-F1
#
_entry.id   AF-A0A076EM78-F1
#
_cell.length_a   1.000
_cell.length_b   1.000
_cell.length_c   1.000
_cell.angle_alpha   90.00
_cell.angle_beta   90.00
_cell.angle_gamma   90.00
#
_symmetry.space_group_name_H-M   'P 1'
#
loop_
_entity.id
_entity.type
_entity.pdbx_description
1 polymer ?
#
loop_
_entity_poly.entity_id
_entity_poly.type
_entity_poly.pdbx_seq_one_letter_code
_entity_poly.pdbx_strand_id
1 'polypeptide(L)'
;MRRELAALAGGTALCAGLLVVAPAAAGPAFAPPGGACTPWSVSEVTSGAGVLENLAFDGAGTMLVSRTGLVGGGALDGVAPDGSVTPIVPEVESPGGIAVDGADAYFATGNSFAAGVTGSASGTVDVVNLDTGDTRTVAEGLVMPNGLVRLSNGDILTARNLGAGAGLTRVPASDPHTPEVVRTDLGTVDGLAAHDGNVYTVTTFDTTTTLRILREDDLGGPVVSVELPGSGPLNAADDLTVGPDGIVYVAYNGGGKVVRVDPATGESCALASGLPLVSSVRFGAGPGWDADALYATSFTGKIYKLERS
;
A
#
# COMPACT_ATOMS: atom_id res chain seq x y z
N MET A 1 -12.28 74.38 23.78
CA MET A 1 -13.65 74.84 24.08
C MET A 1 -14.61 74.09 23.18
N ARG A 2 -15.67 73.52 23.80
CA ARG A 2 -16.76 72.76 23.16
C ARG A 2 -17.67 73.66 22.32
N ARG A 3 -18.29 73.07 21.27
CA ARG A 3 -19.69 73.19 20.77
C ARG A 3 -19.72 72.58 19.35
N GLU A 4 -20.31 71.40 19.09
CA GLU A 4 -21.75 71.09 18.87
C GLU A 4 -22.40 72.08 17.87
N LEU A 5 -23.12 71.71 16.79
CA LEU A 5 -24.03 70.59 16.52
C LEU A 5 -24.40 70.54 15.01
N ALA A 6 -25.10 69.48 14.63
CA ALA A 6 -26.01 69.31 13.47
C ALA A 6 -25.47 68.55 12.25
N ALA A 7 -25.70 67.24 12.22
CA ALA A 7 -25.81 66.45 11.00
C ALA A 7 -27.29 66.09 10.77
N LEU A 8 -27.80 66.52 9.62
CA LEU A 8 -29.13 66.18 9.11
C LEU A 8 -29.23 64.69 8.78
N ALA A 9 -30.35 64.09 9.17
CA ALA A 9 -30.80 62.80 8.68
C ALA A 9 -31.22 62.90 7.20
N GLY A 10 -30.57 62.12 6.35
CA GLY A 10 -30.94 61.93 4.94
C GLY A 10 -30.83 60.45 4.60
N GLY A 11 -31.97 59.76 4.63
CA GLY A 11 -32.06 58.35 4.29
C GLY A 11 -31.79 58.11 2.81
N THR A 12 -30.87 57.20 2.52
CA THR A 12 -30.76 56.53 1.22
C THR A 12 -30.80 55.03 1.47
N ALA A 13 -31.88 54.41 1.02
CA ALA A 13 -32.06 52.98 1.03
C ALA A 13 -31.14 52.35 -0.02
N LEU A 14 -30.08 51.68 0.43
CA LEU A 14 -29.31 50.77 -0.41
C LEU A 14 -29.78 49.34 -0.09
N CYS A 15 -30.58 48.77 -0.99
CA CYS A 15 -30.95 47.36 -0.96
C CYS A 15 -29.70 46.50 -1.16
N ALA A 16 -29.10 46.04 -0.06
CA ALA A 16 -28.14 44.96 -0.08
C ALA A 16 -28.90 43.65 -0.35
N GLY A 17 -28.79 43.13 -1.57
CA GLY A 17 -29.19 41.77 -1.88
C GLY A 17 -28.31 40.80 -1.10
N LEU A 18 -28.85 40.21 -0.03
CA LEU A 18 -28.26 39.03 0.59
C LEU A 18 -28.40 37.86 -0.38
N LEU A 19 -27.30 37.49 -1.03
CA LEU A 19 -27.12 36.14 -1.55
C LEU A 19 -27.05 35.21 -0.35
N VAL A 20 -28.18 34.59 -0.03
CA VAL A 20 -28.25 33.44 0.88
C VAL A 20 -27.59 32.28 0.15
N VAL A 21 -26.30 32.08 0.38
CA VAL A 21 -25.67 30.80 0.06
C VAL A 21 -26.23 29.81 1.08
N ALA A 22 -27.11 28.93 0.62
CA ALA A 22 -27.55 27.81 1.44
C ALA A 22 -26.30 27.03 1.88
N PRO A 23 -26.17 26.65 3.17
CA PRO A 23 -25.10 25.74 3.55
C PRO A 23 -25.28 24.49 2.70
N ALA A 24 -24.23 24.10 1.97
CA ALA A 24 -24.16 22.78 1.39
C ALA A 24 -24.40 21.80 2.54
N ALA A 25 -25.49 21.04 2.46
CA ALA A 25 -25.75 19.99 3.41
C ALA A 25 -24.54 19.05 3.37
N ALA A 26 -23.73 19.08 4.42
CA ALA A 26 -22.83 17.98 4.69
C ALA A 26 -23.69 16.72 4.70
N GLY A 27 -23.44 15.82 3.76
CA GLY A 27 -24.01 14.48 3.83
C GLY A 27 -23.68 13.89 5.19
N PRO A 28 -24.49 12.93 5.70
CA PRO A 28 -24.20 12.32 6.98
C PRO A 28 -22.76 11.80 6.94
N ALA A 29 -21.93 12.23 7.89
CA ALA A 29 -20.67 11.57 8.17
C ALA A 29 -21.06 10.14 8.57
N PHE A 30 -20.95 9.19 7.63
CA PHE A 30 -21.03 7.79 7.94
C PHE A 30 -19.83 7.47 8.82
N ALA A 31 -20.02 7.55 10.13
CA ALA A 31 -19.20 6.76 11.03
C ALA A 31 -19.57 5.30 10.73
N PRO A 32 -18.65 4.47 10.20
CA PRO A 32 -18.96 3.06 10.05
C PRO A 32 -19.27 2.52 11.46
N PRO A 33 -20.34 1.73 11.64
CA PRO A 33 -20.44 0.92 12.83
C PRO A 33 -19.18 0.06 12.86
N GLY A 34 -18.35 0.21 13.88
CA GLY A 34 -17.24 -0.70 14.13
C GLY A 34 -17.80 -2.08 14.43
N GLY A 35 -18.13 -2.84 13.38
CA GLY A 35 -18.53 -4.22 13.50
C GLY A 35 -17.37 -5.01 14.10
N ALA A 36 -17.63 -5.81 15.14
CA ALA A 36 -16.61 -6.72 15.61
C ALA A 36 -16.43 -7.82 14.56
N CYS A 37 -15.28 -7.84 13.89
CA CYS A 37 -14.85 -9.01 13.13
C CYS A 37 -14.78 -10.21 14.08
N THR A 38 -15.20 -11.39 13.63
CA THR A 38 -14.78 -12.64 14.29
C THR A 38 -13.26 -12.75 14.16
N PRO A 39 -12.50 -12.82 15.26
CA PRO A 39 -11.05 -12.92 15.17
C PRO A 39 -10.61 -14.21 14.47
N TRP A 40 -9.58 -14.08 13.64
CA TRP A 40 -8.93 -15.21 12.99
C TRP A 40 -7.86 -15.79 13.91
N SER A 41 -7.66 -17.11 13.86
CA SER A 41 -6.57 -17.75 14.57
C SER A 41 -5.24 -17.41 13.89
N VAL A 42 -4.19 -17.20 14.69
CA VAL A 42 -2.84 -16.91 14.22
C VAL A 42 -1.93 -18.06 14.56
N SER A 43 -1.20 -18.56 13.57
CA SER A 43 -0.08 -19.49 13.75
C SER A 43 1.18 -18.95 13.09
N GLU A 44 2.34 -19.46 13.50
CA GLU A 44 3.63 -19.10 12.92
C GLU A 44 3.99 -20.15 11.84
N VAL A 45 4.37 -19.67 10.66
CA VAL A 45 4.90 -20.50 9.56
C VAL A 45 6.41 -20.61 9.67
N THR A 46 7.08 -19.47 9.88
CA THR A 46 8.53 -19.41 10.04
C THR A 46 8.93 -18.24 10.94
N SER A 47 10.12 -18.33 11.51
CA SER A 47 10.75 -17.26 12.30
C SER A 47 12.26 -17.20 12.04
N GLY A 48 12.84 -16.03 12.31
CA GLY A 48 14.27 -15.79 12.08
C GLY A 48 14.63 -15.54 10.61
N ALA A 49 13.64 -15.24 9.76
CA ALA A 49 13.82 -14.99 8.34
C ALA A 49 14.29 -13.55 8.02
N GLY A 50 14.93 -12.83 8.94
CA GLY A 50 15.40 -11.45 8.74
C GLY A 50 14.28 -10.40 8.64
N VAL A 51 14.58 -9.17 8.24
CA VAL A 51 13.55 -8.12 8.13
C VAL A 51 12.78 -8.31 6.82
N LEU A 52 11.50 -8.67 6.88
CA LEU A 52 10.70 -9.01 5.69
C LEU A 52 9.80 -7.85 5.26
N GLU A 53 9.98 -7.34 4.04
CA GLU A 53 9.23 -6.19 3.49
C GLU A 53 7.92 -6.61 2.84
N ASN A 54 7.98 -7.53 1.89
CA ASN A 54 6.84 -7.91 1.06
C ASN A 54 6.78 -9.42 0.84
N LEU A 55 5.63 -9.89 0.34
CA LEU A 55 5.46 -11.27 -0.08
C LEU A 55 4.57 -11.41 -1.31
N ALA A 56 4.84 -12.46 -2.10
CA ALA A 56 3.98 -12.91 -3.20
C ALA A 56 4.06 -14.42 -3.32
N PHE A 57 3.05 -15.05 -3.93
CA PHE A 57 3.08 -16.47 -4.24
C PHE A 57 3.40 -16.69 -5.71
N ASP A 58 4.25 -17.67 -6.00
CA ASP A 58 4.59 -18.06 -7.38
C ASP A 58 3.49 -18.90 -8.07
N GLY A 59 2.50 -19.38 -7.30
CA GLY A 59 1.47 -20.32 -7.75
C GLY A 59 1.95 -21.76 -7.95
N ALA A 60 3.25 -22.02 -7.83
CA ALA A 60 3.91 -23.32 -7.98
C ALA A 60 4.33 -23.94 -6.63
N GLY A 61 4.19 -23.22 -5.52
CA GLY A 61 4.37 -23.72 -4.15
C GLY A 61 5.35 -22.91 -3.31
N THR A 62 5.92 -21.83 -3.85
CA THR A 62 6.85 -20.94 -3.16
C THR A 62 6.18 -19.64 -2.79
N MET A 63 6.32 -19.24 -1.53
CA MET A 63 6.10 -17.86 -1.11
C MET A 63 7.41 -17.10 -1.30
N LEU A 64 7.44 -16.16 -2.24
CA LEU A 64 8.53 -15.22 -2.41
C LEU A 64 8.44 -14.15 -1.31
N VAL A 65 9.57 -13.80 -0.70
CA VAL A 65 9.67 -12.73 0.30
C VAL A 65 10.85 -11.82 0.00
N SER A 66 10.63 -10.51 0.12
CA SER A 66 11.72 -9.53 0.06
C SER A 66 12.29 -9.34 1.46
N ARG A 67 13.58 -9.66 1.61
CA ARG A 67 14.29 -9.53 2.88
C ARG A 67 15.28 -8.38 2.83
N THR A 68 15.11 -7.43 3.72
CA THR A 68 16.03 -6.29 3.90
C THR A 68 17.13 -6.63 4.91
N GLY A 69 18.37 -6.24 4.57
CA GLY A 69 19.52 -6.34 5.45
C GLY A 69 19.59 -5.17 6.44
N LEU A 70 20.07 -5.43 7.66
CA LEU A 70 20.21 -4.42 8.72
C LEU A 70 21.21 -3.29 8.40
N VAL A 71 22.14 -3.52 7.46
CA VAL A 71 23.26 -2.62 7.13
C VAL A 71 23.28 -2.22 5.64
N GLY A 72 22.13 -2.34 4.97
CA GLY A 72 22.01 -2.17 3.52
C GLY A 72 22.13 -3.51 2.79
N GLY A 73 21.58 -3.56 1.57
CA GLY A 73 21.39 -4.81 0.82
C GLY A 73 20.22 -5.64 1.34
N GLY A 74 20.06 -6.84 0.81
CA GLY A 74 18.87 -7.65 0.97
C GLY A 74 18.87 -8.81 -0.01
N ALA A 75 17.75 -9.52 -0.08
CA ALA A 75 17.57 -10.65 -0.98
C ALA A 75 16.09 -10.82 -1.35
N LEU A 76 15.86 -11.55 -2.43
CA LEU A 76 14.60 -12.23 -2.68
C LEU A 76 14.78 -13.69 -2.26
N ASP A 77 14.04 -14.14 -1.25
CA ASP A 77 14.06 -15.52 -0.79
C ASP A 77 12.73 -16.22 -1.12
N GLY A 78 12.76 -17.54 -1.24
CA GLY A 78 11.62 -18.41 -1.33
C GLY A 78 11.39 -19.15 -0.02
N VAL A 79 10.15 -19.17 0.43
CA VAL A 79 9.69 -19.89 1.62
C VAL A 79 8.77 -21.02 1.18
N ALA A 80 9.05 -22.23 1.64
CA ALA A 80 8.20 -23.40 1.39
C ALA A 80 7.11 -23.53 2.47
N PRO A 81 6.05 -24.34 2.24
CA PRO A 81 4.96 -24.53 3.21
C PRO A 81 5.40 -25.05 4.58
N ASP A 82 6.56 -25.72 4.66
CA ASP A 82 7.15 -26.21 5.91
C ASP A 82 7.96 -25.13 6.66
N GLY A 83 8.01 -23.91 6.13
CA GLY A 83 8.72 -22.77 6.70
C GLY A 83 10.20 -22.70 6.35
N SER A 84 10.73 -23.64 5.55
CA SER A 84 12.11 -23.58 5.08
C SER A 84 12.33 -22.41 4.12
N VAL A 85 13.48 -21.74 4.26
CA VAL A 85 13.84 -20.54 3.49
C VAL A 85 15.02 -20.85 2.58
N THR A 86 14.92 -20.45 1.31
CA THR A 86 15.94 -20.67 0.28
C THR A 86 16.20 -19.37 -0.50
N PRO A 87 17.45 -18.98 -0.77
CA PRO A 87 17.72 -17.80 -1.59
C PRO A 87 17.28 -18.00 -3.05
N ILE A 88 16.61 -17.01 -3.63
CA ILE A 88 16.28 -16.94 -5.06
C ILE A 88 17.21 -15.93 -5.75
N VAL A 89 17.24 -14.70 -5.23
CA VAL A 89 18.19 -13.65 -5.64
C VAL A 89 18.95 -13.20 -4.39
N PRO A 90 20.22 -13.60 -4.20
CA PRO A 90 20.92 -13.44 -2.93
C PRO A 90 21.33 -12.00 -2.60
N GLU A 91 21.41 -11.14 -3.61
CA GLU A 91 21.86 -9.75 -3.48
C GLU A 91 20.85 -8.83 -4.18
N VAL A 92 20.02 -8.17 -3.37
CA VAL A 92 19.07 -7.14 -3.82
C VAL A 92 19.26 -5.90 -2.97
N GLU A 93 19.50 -4.76 -3.60
CA GLU A 93 19.64 -3.50 -2.87
C GLU A 93 18.27 -3.03 -2.37
N SER A 94 18.07 -3.03 -1.04
CA SER A 94 16.84 -2.52 -0.38
C SER A 94 15.55 -2.97 -1.09
N PRO A 95 15.21 -4.27 -1.04
CA PRO A 95 14.10 -4.80 -1.82
C PRO A 95 12.75 -4.26 -1.33
N GLY A 96 11.81 -4.09 -2.26
CA GLY A 96 10.45 -3.63 -2.00
C GLY A 96 9.39 -4.68 -2.36
N GLY A 97 8.32 -4.21 -2.98
CA GLY A 97 7.17 -4.99 -3.43
C GLY A 97 7.51 -6.02 -4.49
N ILE A 98 6.73 -7.10 -4.51
CA ILE A 98 6.87 -8.23 -5.44
C ILE A 98 5.56 -8.43 -6.20
N ALA A 99 5.64 -8.66 -7.51
CA ALA A 99 4.51 -9.13 -8.33
C ALA A 99 4.94 -10.30 -9.20
N VAL A 100 4.05 -11.28 -9.39
CA VAL A 100 4.32 -12.48 -10.18
C VAL A 100 3.39 -12.53 -11.39
N ASP A 101 3.93 -12.87 -12.56
CA ASP A 101 3.18 -13.22 -13.77
C ASP A 101 3.78 -14.46 -14.43
N GLY A 102 3.09 -15.60 -14.31
CA GLY A 102 3.59 -16.88 -14.78
C GLY A 102 4.91 -17.25 -14.10
N ALA A 103 5.97 -17.45 -14.89
CA ALA A 103 7.31 -17.78 -14.39
C ALA A 103 8.13 -16.53 -13.99
N ASP A 104 7.63 -15.32 -14.23
CA ASP A 104 8.38 -14.10 -13.96
C ASP A 104 7.96 -13.48 -12.62
N ALA A 105 8.93 -13.25 -11.74
CA ALA A 105 8.74 -12.48 -10.51
C ALA A 105 9.44 -11.13 -10.64
N TYR A 106 8.64 -10.06 -10.68
CA TYR A 106 9.08 -8.67 -10.66
C TYR A 106 9.24 -8.19 -9.23
N PHE A 107 10.33 -7.48 -8.94
CA PHE A 107 10.58 -6.94 -7.61
C PHE A 107 11.23 -5.57 -7.69
N ALA A 108 10.85 -4.71 -6.75
CA ALA A 108 11.42 -3.38 -6.61
C ALA A 108 12.78 -3.42 -5.89
N THR A 109 13.69 -2.54 -6.28
CA THR A 109 14.99 -2.32 -5.62
C THR A 109 15.17 -0.84 -5.28
N GLY A 110 16.08 -0.53 -4.35
CA GLY A 110 16.35 0.84 -3.91
C GLY A 110 15.24 1.42 -3.02
N ASN A 111 14.40 0.58 -2.41
CA ASN A 111 13.41 0.94 -1.40
C ASN A 111 14.08 1.33 -0.07
N SER A 112 14.81 2.44 -0.07
CA SER A 112 15.52 2.93 1.12
C SER A 112 14.99 4.28 1.57
N PHE A 113 14.96 4.46 2.89
CA PHE A 113 14.64 5.75 3.52
C PHE A 113 15.50 6.90 2.94
N ALA A 114 16.80 6.63 2.72
CA ALA A 114 17.73 7.61 2.15
C ALA A 114 17.32 8.00 0.72
N ALA A 115 16.97 7.05 -0.14
CA ALA A 115 16.49 7.34 -1.49
C ALA A 115 15.21 8.18 -1.46
N GLY A 116 14.26 7.83 -0.60
CA GLY A 116 13.00 8.56 -0.45
C GLY A 116 13.20 10.02 -0.04
N VAL A 117 14.02 10.28 0.99
CA VAL A 117 14.26 11.64 1.50
C VAL A 117 15.12 12.48 0.55
N THR A 118 16.14 11.89 -0.06
CA THR A 118 17.06 12.62 -0.95
C THR A 118 16.52 12.79 -2.37
N GLY A 119 15.51 12.00 -2.76
CA GLY A 119 15.03 11.94 -4.14
C GLY A 119 15.99 11.20 -5.07
N SER A 120 16.84 10.32 -4.54
CA SER A 120 17.77 9.52 -5.35
C SER A 120 17.01 8.55 -6.25
N ALA A 121 17.19 8.69 -7.56
CA ALA A 121 16.58 7.85 -8.59
C ALA A 121 17.42 6.59 -8.87
N SER A 122 17.87 5.90 -7.81
CA SER A 122 18.73 4.71 -7.91
C SER A 122 17.96 3.40 -7.90
N GLY A 123 16.64 3.43 -7.71
CA GLY A 123 15.80 2.23 -7.66
C GLY A 123 15.50 1.68 -9.05
N THR A 124 15.26 0.36 -9.09
CA THR A 124 14.88 -0.38 -10.30
C THR A 124 13.62 -1.20 -10.06
N VAL A 125 13.03 -1.66 -11.16
CA VAL A 125 12.24 -2.89 -11.16
C VAL A 125 13.07 -3.93 -11.88
N ASP A 126 13.41 -4.99 -11.16
CA ASP A 126 14.09 -6.15 -11.72
C ASP A 126 13.10 -7.30 -11.87
N VAL A 127 13.45 -8.29 -12.69
CA VAL A 127 12.69 -9.52 -12.84
C VAL A 127 13.63 -10.72 -12.76
N VAL A 128 13.16 -11.78 -12.09
CA VAL A 128 13.77 -13.10 -12.13
C VAL A 128 12.79 -14.07 -12.77
N ASN A 129 13.27 -14.88 -13.71
CA ASN A 129 12.51 -16.01 -14.21
C ASN A 129 12.71 -17.20 -13.27
N LEU A 130 11.64 -17.66 -12.62
CA LEU A 130 11.65 -18.65 -11.54
C LEU A 130 12.03 -20.06 -12.03
N ASP A 131 11.87 -20.36 -13.32
CA ASP A 131 12.26 -21.66 -13.89
C ASP A 131 13.77 -21.76 -14.16
N THR A 132 14.38 -20.64 -14.55
CA THR A 132 15.79 -20.58 -15.02
C THR A 132 16.74 -19.94 -14.02
N GLY A 133 16.22 -19.07 -13.14
CA GLY A 133 16.99 -18.19 -12.28
C GLY A 133 17.58 -16.97 -12.99
N ASP A 134 17.27 -16.77 -14.28
CA ASP A 134 17.80 -15.65 -15.05
C ASP A 134 17.20 -14.32 -14.55
N THR A 135 18.07 -13.34 -14.29
CA THR A 135 17.68 -12.01 -13.84
C THR A 135 17.97 -10.94 -14.88
N ARG A 136 17.13 -9.90 -14.92
CA ARG A 136 17.38 -8.68 -15.69
C ARG A 136 16.65 -7.49 -15.10
N THR A 137 17.17 -6.30 -15.36
CA THR A 137 16.47 -5.05 -15.03
C THR A 137 15.42 -4.73 -16.10
N VAL A 138 14.23 -4.37 -15.66
CA VAL A 138 13.09 -3.95 -16.49
C VAL A 138 13.09 -2.43 -16.64
N ALA A 139 13.22 -1.73 -15.51
CA ALA A 139 13.18 -0.27 -15.44
C ALA A 139 14.19 0.25 -14.44
N GLU A 140 14.71 1.44 -14.69
CA GLU A 140 15.68 2.15 -13.84
C GLU A 140 15.19 3.58 -13.59
N GLY A 141 15.86 4.31 -12.69
CA GLY A 141 15.53 5.72 -12.45
C GLY A 141 14.33 5.93 -11.52
N LEU A 142 13.94 4.92 -10.76
CA LEU A 142 12.85 5.00 -9.79
C LEU A 142 13.37 5.56 -8.47
N VAL A 143 12.54 6.34 -7.78
CA VAL A 143 12.87 6.87 -6.45
C VAL A 143 12.08 6.08 -5.42
N MET A 144 12.78 5.30 -4.59
CA MET A 144 12.21 4.48 -3.51
C MET A 144 10.92 3.75 -3.94
N PRO A 145 10.98 2.87 -4.95
CA PRO A 145 9.83 2.03 -5.28
C PRO A 145 9.58 1.06 -4.13
N ASN A 146 8.52 1.30 -3.34
CA ASN A 146 8.12 0.42 -2.23
C ASN A 146 7.08 -0.59 -2.71
N GLY A 147 5.78 -0.29 -2.62
CA GLY A 147 4.74 -1.15 -3.18
C GLY A 147 4.91 -1.35 -4.69
N LEU A 148 4.57 -2.54 -5.18
CA LEU A 148 4.66 -2.91 -6.60
C LEU A 148 3.46 -3.77 -6.99
N VAL A 149 2.82 -3.42 -8.10
CA VAL A 149 1.77 -4.25 -8.71
C VAL A 149 1.91 -4.25 -10.22
N ARG A 150 1.57 -5.37 -10.86
CA ARG A 150 1.44 -5.47 -12.31
C ARG A 150 -0.03 -5.31 -12.73
N LEU A 151 -0.26 -4.46 -13.71
CA LEU A 151 -1.58 -4.16 -14.25
C LEU A 151 -1.95 -5.17 -15.35
N SER A 152 -3.23 -5.30 -15.64
CA SER A 152 -3.81 -6.15 -16.67
C SER A 152 -3.34 -5.82 -18.09
N ASN A 153 -2.95 -4.57 -18.34
CA ASN A 153 -2.35 -4.13 -19.60
C ASN A 153 -0.84 -4.45 -19.69
N GLY A 154 -0.26 -5.05 -18.66
CA GLY A 154 1.14 -5.43 -18.55
C GLY A 154 2.05 -4.36 -17.92
N ASP A 155 1.55 -3.15 -17.69
CA ASP A 155 2.32 -2.09 -17.02
C ASP A 155 2.64 -2.48 -15.59
N ILE A 156 3.69 -1.88 -15.04
CA ILE A 156 4.01 -2.00 -13.62
C ILE A 156 3.75 -0.66 -12.95
N LEU A 157 3.16 -0.69 -11.77
CA LEU A 157 2.95 0.49 -10.94
C LEU A 157 3.72 0.31 -9.64
N THR A 158 4.49 1.32 -9.27
CA THR A 158 5.22 1.37 -7.99
C THR A 158 4.75 2.56 -7.17
N ALA A 159 4.71 2.40 -5.86
CA ALA A 159 4.40 3.47 -4.93
C ALA A 159 5.65 3.97 -4.22
N ARG A 160 5.59 5.24 -3.81
CA ARG A 160 6.61 5.90 -3.00
C ARG A 160 5.91 6.61 -1.84
N ASN A 161 6.29 6.26 -0.62
CA ASN A 161 5.69 6.79 0.62
C ASN A 161 6.50 7.94 1.26
N LEU A 162 7.73 8.23 0.82
CA LEU A 162 8.61 9.23 1.43
C LEU A 162 9.17 10.28 0.48
N GLY A 163 9.26 11.51 0.98
CA GLY A 163 9.92 12.65 0.32
C GLY A 163 9.03 13.47 -0.61
N ALA A 164 9.59 14.57 -1.12
CA ALA A 164 8.90 15.44 -2.07
C ALA A 164 8.69 14.66 -3.38
N GLY A 165 7.43 14.33 -3.70
CA GLY A 165 7.06 13.45 -4.81
C GLY A 165 6.67 12.03 -4.41
N ALA A 166 6.35 11.79 -3.13
CA ALA A 166 5.57 10.60 -2.74
C ALA A 166 4.28 10.50 -3.59
N GLY A 167 3.92 9.28 -3.97
CA GLY A 167 2.89 9.04 -4.97
C GLY A 167 3.11 7.77 -5.78
N LEU A 168 2.66 7.77 -7.03
CA LEU A 168 2.68 6.60 -7.90
C LEU A 168 3.51 6.87 -9.15
N THR A 169 4.36 5.91 -9.50
CA THR A 169 5.15 5.89 -10.73
C THR A 169 4.76 4.67 -11.55
N ARG A 170 4.39 4.88 -12.81
CA ARG A 170 4.06 3.85 -13.78
C ARG A 170 5.29 3.54 -14.62
N VAL A 171 5.52 2.27 -14.89
CA VAL A 171 6.49 1.73 -15.84
C VAL A 171 5.68 1.12 -16.99
N PRO A 172 5.60 1.80 -18.15
CA PRO A 172 4.82 1.30 -19.28
C PRO A 172 5.41 0.00 -19.84
N ALA A 173 4.60 -1.02 -20.10
CA ALA A 173 5.06 -2.28 -20.69
C ALA A 173 5.64 -2.09 -22.10
N SER A 174 5.11 -1.11 -22.83
CA SER A 174 5.55 -0.77 -24.18
C SER A 174 6.86 0.02 -24.23
N ASP A 175 7.24 0.69 -23.13
CA ASP A 175 8.46 1.48 -23.02
C ASP A 175 8.94 1.55 -21.55
N PRO A 176 9.45 0.43 -21.01
CA PRO A 176 9.76 0.34 -19.58
C PRO A 176 10.98 1.19 -19.18
N HIS A 177 11.72 1.73 -20.14
CA HIS A 177 12.86 2.62 -19.90
C HIS A 177 12.46 4.07 -19.67
N THR A 178 11.16 4.40 -19.78
CA THR A 178 10.64 5.74 -19.53
C THR A 178 9.56 5.70 -18.44
N PRO A 179 9.92 5.52 -17.14
CA PRO A 179 8.95 5.59 -16.06
C PRO A 179 8.29 6.97 -15.94
N GLU A 180 7.01 6.99 -15.59
CA GLU A 180 6.15 8.16 -15.55
C GLU A 180 5.59 8.34 -14.14
N VAL A 181 5.87 9.47 -13.48
CA VAL A 181 5.15 9.83 -12.25
C VAL A 181 3.72 10.21 -12.64
N VAL A 182 2.76 9.38 -12.23
CA VAL A 182 1.34 9.56 -12.60
C VAL A 182 0.54 10.27 -11.53
N ARG A 183 0.96 10.20 -10.25
CA ARG A 183 0.27 10.84 -9.11
C ARG A 183 1.25 11.31 -8.06
N THR A 184 0.99 12.49 -7.48
CA THR A 184 1.74 13.04 -6.32
C THR A 184 0.81 13.68 -5.27
N ASP A 185 -0.50 13.45 -5.41
CA ASP A 185 -1.59 14.06 -4.65
C ASP A 185 -2.31 13.06 -3.73
N LEU A 186 -1.77 11.84 -3.57
CA LEU A 186 -2.41 10.75 -2.83
C LEU A 186 -1.98 10.65 -1.37
N GLY A 187 -0.96 11.41 -0.96
CA GLY A 187 -0.31 11.31 0.34
C GLY A 187 0.88 10.36 0.31
N THR A 188 1.25 9.82 1.46
CA THR A 188 2.37 8.87 1.64
C THR A 188 1.97 7.44 1.31
N VAL A 189 1.53 7.21 0.06
CA VAL A 189 1.04 5.91 -0.41
C VAL A 189 2.15 4.87 -0.50
N ASP A 190 1.81 3.62 -0.18
CA ASP A 190 2.76 2.54 0.04
C ASP A 190 2.34 1.24 -0.65
N GLY A 191 1.76 0.26 0.06
CA GLY A 191 1.25 -0.97 -0.55
C GLY A 191 0.40 -0.78 -1.79
N LEU A 192 0.49 -1.75 -2.71
CA LEU A 192 -0.28 -1.76 -3.95
C LEU A 192 -0.92 -3.14 -4.18
N ALA A 193 -2.19 -3.13 -4.56
CA ALA A 193 -2.88 -4.31 -5.11
C ALA A 193 -3.78 -3.92 -6.28
N ALA A 194 -3.93 -4.84 -7.23
CA ALA A 194 -4.83 -4.69 -8.37
C ALA A 194 -5.90 -5.77 -8.31
N HIS A 195 -7.16 -5.38 -8.48
CA HIS A 195 -8.30 -6.29 -8.45
C HIS A 195 -9.48 -5.69 -9.22
N ASP A 196 -10.11 -6.48 -10.09
CA ASP A 196 -11.29 -6.10 -10.87
C ASP A 196 -11.19 -4.75 -11.60
N GLY A 197 -10.03 -4.47 -12.20
CA GLY A 197 -9.76 -3.24 -12.95
C GLY A 197 -9.59 -2.00 -12.08
N ASN A 198 -9.30 -2.18 -10.79
CA ASN A 198 -8.97 -1.11 -9.86
C ASN A 198 -7.61 -1.34 -9.22
N VAL A 199 -6.95 -0.25 -8.85
CA VAL A 199 -5.73 -0.22 -8.04
C VAL A 199 -6.07 0.30 -6.66
N TYR A 200 -5.60 -0.41 -5.64
CA TYR A 200 -5.77 -0.10 -4.23
C TYR A 200 -4.42 0.25 -3.61
N THR A 201 -4.36 1.34 -2.86
CA THR A 201 -3.17 1.73 -2.08
C THR A 201 -3.54 2.36 -0.75
N VAL A 202 -2.63 2.37 0.22
CA VAL A 202 -2.85 2.92 1.56
C VAL A 202 -1.75 3.91 1.93
N THR A 203 -2.10 4.94 2.71
CA THR A 203 -1.14 5.92 3.22
C THR A 203 -0.49 5.48 4.53
N THR A 204 0.83 5.63 4.64
CA THR A 204 1.62 5.17 5.80
C THR A 204 1.79 6.22 6.89
N PHE A 205 2.22 7.44 6.52
CA PHE A 205 2.68 8.48 7.44
C PHE A 205 1.73 9.69 7.56
N ASP A 206 0.65 9.69 6.78
CA ASP A 206 -0.41 10.69 6.87
C ASP A 206 -1.05 10.66 8.28
N THR A 207 -1.64 11.78 8.71
CA THR A 207 -2.29 11.88 10.03
C THR A 207 -3.44 10.88 10.21
N THR A 208 -4.08 10.51 9.11
CA THR A 208 -5.16 9.53 9.01
C THR A 208 -4.78 8.50 7.95
N THR A 209 -4.80 7.21 8.29
CA THR A 209 -4.66 6.15 7.29
C THR A 209 -5.82 6.20 6.30
N THR A 210 -5.54 6.30 5.01
CA THR A 210 -6.55 6.37 3.97
C THR A 210 -6.30 5.29 2.93
N LEU A 211 -7.31 4.46 2.65
CA LEU A 211 -7.34 3.61 1.48
C LEU A 211 -7.74 4.46 0.27
N ARG A 212 -6.92 4.42 -0.78
CA ARG A 212 -7.16 5.07 -2.07
C ARG A 212 -7.47 4.01 -3.12
N ILE A 213 -8.49 4.26 -3.92
CA ILE A 213 -8.90 3.36 -5.01
C ILE A 213 -8.95 4.14 -6.31
N LEU A 214 -8.20 3.67 -7.30
CA LEU A 214 -8.09 4.25 -8.62
C LEU A 214 -8.58 3.25 -9.67
N ARG A 215 -9.05 3.77 -10.79
CA ARG A 215 -9.33 2.96 -11.98
C ARG A 215 -8.01 2.60 -12.64
N GLU A 216 -7.83 1.32 -12.95
CA GLU A 216 -6.59 0.85 -13.57
C GLU A 216 -6.41 1.40 -14.98
N ASP A 217 -7.51 1.56 -15.72
CA ASP A 217 -7.56 2.13 -17.06
C ASP A 217 -7.53 3.68 -17.09
N ASP A 218 -7.57 4.33 -15.92
CA ASP A 218 -7.52 5.79 -15.77
C ASP A 218 -6.84 6.21 -14.45
N LEU A 219 -5.54 6.00 -14.34
CA LEU A 219 -4.75 6.33 -13.13
C LEU A 219 -4.76 7.83 -12.79
N GLY A 220 -4.98 8.70 -13.78
CA GLY A 220 -5.10 10.15 -13.62
C GLY A 220 -6.52 10.60 -13.21
N GLY A 221 -7.48 9.68 -13.22
CA GLY A 221 -8.88 9.94 -12.97
C GLY A 221 -9.24 10.16 -11.49
N PRO A 222 -10.56 10.19 -11.21
CA PRO A 222 -11.09 10.32 -9.87
C PRO A 222 -10.60 9.22 -8.92
N VAL A 223 -10.47 9.56 -7.64
CA VAL A 223 -10.00 8.64 -6.60
C VAL A 223 -11.06 8.49 -5.52
N VAL A 224 -11.42 7.25 -5.21
CA VAL A 224 -12.22 6.95 -4.03
C VAL A 224 -11.29 6.91 -2.83
N SER A 225 -11.67 7.60 -1.75
CA SER A 225 -10.89 7.69 -0.52
C SER A 225 -11.72 7.21 0.65
N VAL A 226 -11.20 6.22 1.37
CA VAL A 226 -11.83 5.64 2.56
C VAL A 226 -10.90 5.88 3.74
N GLU A 227 -11.28 6.77 4.64
CA GLU A 227 -10.54 7.02 5.88
C GLU A 227 -10.72 5.85 6.83
N LEU A 228 -9.61 5.32 7.34
CA LEU A 228 -9.62 4.18 8.24
C LEU A 228 -9.49 4.65 9.70
N PRO A 229 -10.19 4.01 10.66
CA PRO A 229 -10.17 4.42 12.04
C PRO A 229 -8.78 4.40 12.69
N GLY A 230 -8.55 5.33 13.61
CA GLY A 230 -7.31 5.44 14.38
C GLY A 230 -6.39 6.55 13.90
N SER A 231 -5.23 6.66 14.54
CA SER A 231 -4.20 7.61 14.15
C SER A 231 -3.32 7.00 13.06
N GLY A 232 -3.15 7.69 11.94
CA GLY A 232 -2.37 7.21 10.81
C GLY A 232 -0.94 6.79 11.19
N PRO A 233 -0.16 7.61 11.91
CA PRO A 233 1.18 7.22 12.36
C PRO A 233 1.22 6.04 13.35
N LEU A 234 0.14 5.81 14.12
CA LEU A 234 0.05 4.64 15.00
C LEU A 234 -0.39 3.38 14.26
N ASN A 235 -1.16 3.53 13.19
CA ASN A 235 -1.49 2.43 12.30
C ASN A 235 -0.25 2.04 11.48
N ALA A 236 0.44 3.03 10.91
CA ALA A 236 1.53 2.90 9.94
C ALA A 236 1.22 1.77 8.95
N ALA A 237 0.14 1.93 8.19
CA ALA A 237 -0.27 0.93 7.22
C ALA A 237 0.81 0.77 6.15
N ASP A 238 1.20 -0.46 5.86
CA ASP A 238 2.43 -0.74 5.12
C ASP A 238 2.06 -1.35 3.75
N ASP A 239 1.46 -2.54 3.75
CA ASP A 239 0.94 -3.16 2.53
C ASP A 239 -0.50 -3.68 2.68
N LEU A 240 -1.12 -4.05 1.54
CA LEU A 240 -2.49 -4.55 1.47
C LEU A 240 -2.68 -5.62 0.40
N THR A 241 -3.75 -6.40 0.53
CA THR A 241 -4.25 -7.28 -0.53
C THR A 241 -5.76 -7.15 -0.67
N VAL A 242 -6.30 -7.63 -1.77
CA VAL A 242 -7.74 -7.70 -2.03
C VAL A 242 -8.13 -9.17 -2.17
N GLY A 243 -9.11 -9.60 -1.38
CA GLY A 243 -9.66 -10.95 -1.46
C GLY A 243 -10.52 -11.14 -2.72
N PRO A 244 -10.83 -12.41 -3.08
CA PRO A 244 -11.73 -12.70 -4.18
C PRO A 244 -13.17 -12.19 -3.96
N ASP A 245 -13.50 -11.80 -2.73
CA ASP A 245 -14.75 -11.15 -2.35
C ASP A 245 -14.72 -9.62 -2.51
N GLY A 246 -13.64 -9.06 -3.06
CA GLY A 246 -13.46 -7.62 -3.27
C GLY A 246 -13.12 -6.85 -1.99
N ILE A 247 -12.84 -7.56 -0.89
CA ILE A 247 -12.57 -6.98 0.42
C ILE A 247 -11.08 -6.71 0.56
N VAL A 248 -10.73 -5.58 1.16
CA VAL A 248 -9.35 -5.16 1.34
C VAL A 248 -8.82 -5.59 2.71
N TYR A 249 -7.61 -6.13 2.74
CA TYR A 249 -6.92 -6.57 3.95
C TYR A 249 -5.63 -5.78 4.06
N VAL A 250 -5.47 -5.01 5.14
CA VAL A 250 -4.36 -4.07 5.31
C VAL A 250 -3.49 -4.49 6.48
N ALA A 251 -2.18 -4.56 6.26
CA ALA A 251 -1.17 -4.73 7.31
C ALA A 251 -0.92 -3.38 7.99
N TYR A 252 -1.27 -3.27 9.27
CA TYR A 252 -0.94 -2.10 10.09
C TYR A 252 0.35 -2.39 10.85
N ASN A 253 1.48 -1.96 10.29
CA ASN A 253 2.80 -2.24 10.85
C ASN A 253 2.95 -1.69 12.27
N GLY A 254 2.67 -0.39 12.44
CA GLY A 254 2.67 0.26 13.75
C GLY A 254 1.57 -0.26 14.67
N GLY A 255 0.42 -0.62 14.09
CA GLY A 255 -0.72 -1.15 14.82
C GLY A 255 -0.58 -2.61 15.28
N GLY A 256 0.40 -3.34 14.73
CA GLY A 256 0.65 -4.74 15.03
C GLY A 256 -0.53 -5.67 14.73
N LYS A 257 -1.25 -5.43 13.64
CA LYS A 257 -2.52 -6.11 13.31
C LYS A 257 -2.81 -6.14 11.81
N VAL A 258 -3.66 -7.07 11.39
CA VAL A 258 -4.27 -7.08 10.04
C VAL A 258 -5.73 -6.66 10.16
N VAL A 259 -6.13 -5.71 9.33
CA VAL A 259 -7.48 -5.10 9.33
C VAL A 259 -8.20 -5.45 8.04
N ARG A 260 -9.46 -5.87 8.16
CA ARG A 260 -10.41 -6.00 7.05
C ARG A 260 -11.07 -4.66 6.79
N VAL A 261 -11.24 -4.29 5.53
CA VAL A 261 -11.93 -3.07 5.08
C VAL A 261 -12.85 -3.44 3.93
N ASP A 262 -14.14 -3.13 4.08
CA ASP A 262 -15.07 -3.11 2.96
C ASP A 262 -14.88 -1.80 2.19
N PRO A 263 -14.38 -1.82 0.94
CA PRO A 263 -14.12 -0.60 0.18
C PRO A 263 -15.40 0.13 -0.26
N ALA A 264 -16.56 -0.52 -0.28
CA ALA A 264 -17.82 0.08 -0.68
C ALA A 264 -18.49 0.86 0.46
N THR A 265 -18.35 0.37 1.69
CA THR A 265 -19.01 0.96 2.88
C THR A 265 -18.06 1.69 3.81
N GLY A 266 -16.76 1.38 3.74
CA GLY A 266 -15.75 1.84 4.70
C GLY A 266 -15.78 1.10 6.05
N GLU A 267 -16.65 0.11 6.20
CA GLU A 267 -16.67 -0.72 7.40
C GLU A 267 -15.35 -1.47 7.56
N SER A 268 -14.76 -1.38 8.75
CA SER A 268 -13.46 -1.98 9.01
C SER A 268 -13.33 -2.51 10.44
N CYS A 269 -12.57 -3.60 10.57
CA CYS A 269 -12.27 -4.22 11.86
C CYS A 269 -11.01 -5.07 11.83
N ALA A 270 -10.38 -5.24 13.00
CA ALA A 270 -9.18 -6.07 13.13
C ALA A 270 -9.54 -7.56 13.05
N LEU A 271 -8.90 -8.29 12.15
CA LEU A 271 -9.04 -9.74 12.03
C LEU A 271 -8.08 -10.47 12.96
N ALA A 272 -6.86 -9.98 13.07
CA ALA A 272 -5.82 -10.53 13.90
C ALA A 272 -5.00 -9.39 14.51
N SER A 273 -4.55 -9.56 15.75
CA SER A 273 -3.71 -8.62 16.48
C SER A 273 -2.57 -9.36 17.17
N GLY A 274 -1.56 -8.64 17.66
CA GLY A 274 -0.37 -9.26 18.22
C GLY A 274 0.63 -9.70 17.15
N LEU A 275 0.62 -9.02 16.01
CA LEU A 275 1.49 -9.23 14.85
C LEU A 275 2.49 -8.06 14.78
N PRO A 276 3.48 -7.98 15.68
CA PRO A 276 4.37 -6.82 15.78
C PRO A 276 5.06 -6.53 14.45
N LEU A 277 5.02 -5.27 14.01
CA LEU A 277 5.68 -4.80 12.78
C LEU A 277 5.31 -5.65 11.55
N VAL A 278 4.04 -6.02 11.41
CA VAL A 278 3.52 -6.72 10.24
C VAL A 278 3.64 -5.83 9.01
N SER A 279 4.24 -6.31 7.94
CA SER A 279 4.64 -5.50 6.79
C SER A 279 3.78 -5.76 5.55
N SER A 280 3.54 -7.03 5.23
CA SER A 280 2.71 -7.41 4.08
C SER A 280 1.77 -8.56 4.41
N VAL A 281 0.75 -8.72 3.55
CA VAL A 281 -0.29 -9.73 3.68
C VAL A 281 -0.81 -10.17 2.31
N ARG A 282 -0.94 -11.48 2.05
CA ARG A 282 -1.59 -12.05 0.85
C ARG A 282 -2.42 -13.28 1.20
N PHE A 283 -3.41 -13.60 0.38
CA PHE A 283 -4.03 -14.93 0.43
C PHE A 283 -3.07 -16.00 -0.06
N GLY A 284 -3.14 -17.19 0.54
CA GLY A 284 -2.34 -18.34 0.11
C GLY A 284 -2.60 -18.71 -1.35
N ALA A 285 -1.55 -19.11 -2.07
CA ALA A 285 -1.71 -19.64 -3.42
C ALA A 285 -0.63 -20.68 -3.74
N GLY A 286 -1.02 -21.66 -4.56
CA GLY A 286 -0.15 -22.77 -4.98
C GLY A 286 -0.17 -23.97 -4.02
N PRO A 287 0.48 -25.08 -4.41
CA PRO A 287 0.53 -26.31 -3.61
C PRO A 287 1.05 -26.09 -2.19
N GLY A 288 0.33 -26.62 -1.19
CA GLY A 288 0.71 -26.56 0.22
C GLY A 288 0.31 -25.28 0.96
N TRP A 289 -0.18 -24.26 0.24
CA TRP A 289 -0.71 -23.03 0.81
C TRP A 289 -2.24 -23.04 0.80
N ASP A 290 -2.83 -22.53 1.88
CA ASP A 290 -4.28 -22.49 2.05
C ASP A 290 -4.85 -21.22 1.44
N ALA A 291 -5.68 -21.37 0.40
CA ALA A 291 -6.24 -20.25 -0.36
C ALA A 291 -7.28 -19.43 0.42
N ASP A 292 -7.84 -19.98 1.51
CA ASP A 292 -8.77 -19.27 2.38
C ASP A 292 -8.07 -18.58 3.55
N ALA A 293 -6.76 -18.81 3.72
CA ALA A 293 -5.94 -18.20 4.75
C ALA A 293 -5.17 -16.99 4.23
N LEU A 294 -4.88 -16.05 5.13
CA LEU A 294 -3.93 -14.97 4.87
C LEU A 294 -2.57 -15.34 5.43
N TYR A 295 -1.53 -14.96 4.72
CA TYR A 295 -0.15 -15.07 5.15
C TYR A 295 0.43 -13.68 5.27
N ALA A 296 1.12 -13.40 6.37
CA ALA A 296 1.62 -12.06 6.67
C ALA A 296 3.09 -12.08 7.08
N THR A 297 3.90 -11.22 6.46
CA THR A 297 5.31 -11.00 6.81
C THR A 297 5.46 -9.95 7.91
N SER A 298 6.61 -9.92 8.56
CA SER A 298 6.92 -8.94 9.60
C SER A 298 8.39 -8.55 9.58
N PHE A 299 8.69 -7.29 9.93
CA PHE A 299 10.05 -6.82 10.16
C PHE A 299 10.77 -7.53 11.32
N THR A 300 10.04 -8.31 12.12
CA THR A 300 10.63 -9.19 13.15
C THR A 300 11.20 -10.49 12.58
N GLY A 301 10.99 -10.77 11.29
CA GLY A 301 11.39 -12.01 10.63
C GLY A 301 10.50 -13.19 10.89
N LYS A 302 9.24 -12.91 11.23
CA LYS A 302 8.18 -13.89 11.34
C LYS A 302 7.29 -13.85 10.10
N ILE A 303 6.80 -15.03 9.73
CA ILE A 303 5.67 -15.17 8.80
C ILE A 303 4.55 -15.85 9.56
N TYR A 304 3.37 -15.24 9.50
CA TYR A 304 2.18 -15.72 10.18
C TYR A 304 1.19 -16.31 9.17
N LYS A 305 0.48 -17.37 9.57
CA LYS A 305 -0.75 -17.82 8.91
C LYS A 305 -1.94 -17.37 9.75
N LEU A 306 -2.91 -16.74 9.12
CA LEU A 306 -4.15 -16.27 9.71
C LEU A 306 -5.31 -17.04 9.08
N GLU A 307 -6.11 -17.72 9.90
CA GLU A 307 -7.19 -18.60 9.45
C GLU A 307 -8.51 -18.26 10.11
N ARG A 308 -9.61 -18.44 9.39
CA ARG A 308 -10.96 -18.37 9.98
C ARG A 308 -11.10 -19.46 11.04
N SER A 309 -11.62 -19.08 12.20
CA SER A 309 -11.95 -20.01 13.29
C SER A 309 -13.22 -20.82 13.02
#